data_AF-A0A7C4Q1T1-F1
#
_entry.id   AF-A0A7C4Q1T1-F1
#
_cell.length_a   1.000
_cell.length_b   1.000
_cell.length_c   1.000
_cell.angle_alpha   90.00
_cell.angle_beta   90.00
_cell.angle_gamma   90.00
#
_symmetry.space_group_name_H-M   'P 1'
#
loop_
_entity.id
_entity.type
_entity.pdbx_description
1 polymer ?
#
loop_
_entity_poly.entity_id
_entity_poly.type
_entity_poly.pdbx_seq_one_letter_code
_entity_poly.pdbx_strand_id
1 'polypeptide(L)' 'LVIEKQSDFPQLARFAIRDMGQTVAAGVCIDTVV' A
#
# COMPACT_ATOMS: atom_id res chain seq x y z
N LEU A 1 -8.01 -5.10 -6.73
CA LEU A 1 -6.92 -4.95 -5.74
C LEU A 1 -7.59 -4.86 -4.38
N VAL A 2 -7.17 -5.63 -3.39
CA VAL A 2 -7.71 -5.56 -2.02
C VAL A 2 -6.63 -4.94 -1.15
N ILE A 3 -6.97 -3.86 -0.44
CA ILE A 3 -6.08 -3.12 0.45
C ILE A 3 -6.89 -2.64 1.64
N GLU A 4 -6.29 -2.63 2.82
CA GLU A 4 -6.93 -2.23 4.08
C GLU A 4 -6.17 -1.09 4.74
N LYS A 5 -6.84 -0.32 5.59
CA LYS A 5 -6.19 0.75 6.35
C LYS A 5 -5.16 0.16 7.31
N GLN A 6 -4.08 0.91 7.52
CA GLN A 6 -2.99 0.54 8.42
C GLN A 6 -3.44 0.32 9.87
N SER A 7 -4.49 1.01 10.32
CA SER A 7 -5.10 0.82 11.64
C SER A 7 -5.77 -0.54 11.80
N ASP A 8 -6.27 -1.11 10.71
CA ASP A 8 -7.19 -2.24 10.73
C ASP A 8 -6.44 -3.55 10.40
N PHE A 9 -5.60 -3.53 9.37
CA PHE A 9 -4.79 -4.68 8.96
C PHE A 9 -3.38 -4.26 8.48
N PRO A 10 -2.39 -4.13 9.38
CA PRO A 10 -1.04 -3.63 9.08
C PRO A 10 -0.30 -4.34 7.95
N GLN A 11 -0.54 -5.65 7.76
CA GLN A 11 0.16 -6.43 6.75
C GLN A 11 -0.43 -6.22 5.34
N LEU A 12 -1.69 -5.80 5.23
CA LEU A 12 -2.34 -5.49 3.95
C LEU A 12 -2.20 -4.02 3.55
N ALA A 13 -1.84 -3.14 4.49
CA ALA A 13 -1.71 -1.71 4.24
C ALA A 13 -0.40 -1.31 3.52
N ARG A 14 0.62 -2.18 3.51
CA ARG A 14 1.98 -1.86 3.01
C ARG A 14 2.14 -2.27 1.54
N PHE A 15 2.67 -1.37 0.73
CA PHE A 15 2.91 -1.64 -0.70
C PHE A 15 4.18 -0.94 -1.23
N ALA A 16 4.65 -1.41 -2.39
CA ALA A 16 5.78 -0.82 -3.12
C ALA A 16 5.33 -0.32 -4.49
N ILE A 17 5.83 0.84 -4.90
CA ILE A 17 5.62 1.41 -6.23
C ILE A 17 6.86 1.07 -7.07
N ARG A 18 6.63 0.48 -8.24
CA ARG A 18 7.68 0.04 -9.15
C ARG A 18 7.55 0.73 -10.51
N ASP A 19 8.68 1.18 -11.04
CA ASP A 19 8.81 1.67 -12.42
C ASP A 19 10.03 1.00 -13.05
N MET A 20 9.85 0.45 -14.26
CA MET A 20 10.89 -0.25 -15.04
C MET A 20 11.77 -1.24 -14.23
N GLY A 21 11.17 -2.02 -13.34
CA GLY A 21 11.86 -3.05 -12.54
C GLY A 21 12.56 -2.54 -11.28
N GLN A 22 12.59 -1.22 -11.05
CA GLN A 22 13.13 -0.61 -9.85
C GLN A 22 12.00 -0.18 -8.90
N THR A 23 12.25 -0.26 -7.59
CA THR A 23 11.35 0.29 -6.58
C THR A 23 11.58 1.80 -6.50
N VAL A 24 10.56 2.58 -6.84
CA VAL A 24 10.62 4.05 -6.82
C VAL A 24 10.06 4.66 -5.54
N ALA A 25 9.17 3.94 -4.84
CA ALA A 25 8.64 4.34 -3.54
C ALA A 25 8.06 3.16 -2.75
N ALA A 26 7.79 3.38 -1.47
CA ALA A 26 7.02 2.50 -0.60
C ALA A 26 5.94 3.32 0.12
N GLY A 27 4.79 2.71 0.37
CA GLY A 27 3.62 3.39 0.92
C GLY A 27 2.84 2.55 1.92
N VAL A 28 1.99 3.25 2.68
CA VAL A 28 1.08 2.68 3.67
C VAL A 28 -0.31 3.28 3.44
N CYS A 29 -1.35 2.43 3.39
CA CYS A 29 -2.74 2.86 3.24
C CYS A 29 -3.26 3.51 4.53
N ILE A 30 -3.61 4.79 4.46
CA ILE A 30 -4.16 5.55 5.59
C ILE A 30 -5.68 5.54 5.56
N ASP A 31 -6.27 5.62 4.38
CA ASP A 31 -7.72 5.65 4.18
C ASP A 31 -8.12 4.88 2.92
N THR A 32 -9.34 4.34 2.94
CA THR A 32 -9.94 3.59 1.84
C THR A 32 -11.21 4.31 1.39
N VAL A 33 -11.31 4.56 0.08
CA VAL A 33 -12.49 5.19 -0.54
C VAL A 33 -13.07 4.18 -1.50
N VAL A 34 -14.38 3.95 -1.41
CA VAL A 34 -15.13 2.96 -2.20
C VAL A 34 -15.59 3.58 -3.51
#